data_AF-A0A967I1A7-F1
#
_entry.id   AF-A0A967I1A7-F1
#
_cell.length_a   1.000
_cell.length_b   1.000
_cell.length_c   1.000
_cell.angle_alpha   90.00
_cell.angle_beta   90.00
_cell.angle_gamma   90.00
#
_symmetry.space_group_name_H-M   'P 1'
#
loop_
_entity.id
_entity.type
_entity.pdbx_description
1 polymer ?
#
loop_
_entity_poly.entity_id
_entity_poly.type
_entity_poly.pdbx_seq_one_letter_code
_entity_poly.pdbx_strand_id
1 'polypeptide(L)' 'PEKGYLPKIPKDPWDNDYIYISPGEHGDFDLISYGADGEEGGEDKNADVQSWEIE' A
#
# COMPACT_ATOMS: atom_id res chain seq x y z
N PRO A 1 4.15 -8.31 -20.70
CA PRO A 1 5.48 -8.96 -20.83
C PRO A 1 5.41 -10.45 -20.47
N GLU A 2 6.11 -11.34 -21.18
CA GLU A 2 6.11 -12.80 -20.95
C GLU A 2 6.49 -13.20 -19.50
N LYS A 3 7.11 -12.30 -18.74
CA LYS A 3 7.55 -12.51 -17.34
C LYS A 3 6.82 -11.65 -16.30
N GLY A 4 5.67 -11.08 -16.65
CA GLY A 4 4.93 -10.17 -15.76
C GLY A 4 5.60 -8.80 -15.59
N TYR A 5 5.11 -8.00 -14.63
CA TYR A 5 5.62 -6.66 -14.31
C TYR A 5 6.53 -6.63 -13.07
N LEU A 6 6.32 -7.54 -12.13
CA LEU A 6 7.13 -7.69 -10.93
C LEU A 6 7.58 -9.14 -10.78
N PRO A 7 8.83 -9.40 -10.34
CA PRO A 7 9.32 -10.76 -10.10
C PRO A 7 8.69 -11.41 -8.86
N LYS A 8 8.30 -10.59 -7.88
CA LYS A 8 7.52 -10.97 -6.68
C LYS A 8 6.77 -9.74 -6.18
N ILE A 9 5.64 -9.95 -5.52
CA ILE A 9 4.94 -8.86 -4.83
C ILE A 9 5.72 -8.56 -3.54
N PRO A 10 6.20 -7.33 -3.34
CA PRO A 10 6.83 -6.94 -2.08
C PRO A 10 5.78 -6.84 -0.99
N LYS A 11 6.21 -7.10 0.24
CA LYS A 11 5.47 -6.76 1.44
C LYS A 11 5.90 -5.40 1.95
N ASP A 12 5.09 -4.79 2.79
CA ASP A 12 5.41 -3.54 3.45
C ASP A 12 6.51 -3.72 4.54
N PRO A 13 6.99 -2.63 5.18
CA PRO A 13 8.02 -2.71 6.21
C PRO A 13 7.66 -3.55 7.44
N TRP A 14 6.39 -3.87 7.64
CA TRP A 14 5.84 -4.61 8.77
C TRP A 14 5.43 -6.05 8.39
N ASP A 15 5.83 -6.51 7.19
CA ASP A 15 5.51 -7.83 6.63
C ASP A 15 4.03 -8.04 6.29
N ASN A 16 3.27 -6.96 6.14
CA ASN A 16 1.88 -6.99 5.66
C ASN A 16 1.83 -6.89 4.12
N ASP A 17 0.73 -7.38 3.54
CA ASP A 17 0.46 -7.23 2.11
C ASP A 17 -0.08 -5.82 1.84
N TYR A 18 0.35 -5.21 0.73
CA TYR A 18 -0.20 -3.93 0.29
C TYR A 18 -1.64 -4.07 -0.21
N ILE A 19 -2.44 -3.05 0.05
CA ILE A 19 -3.81 -2.95 -0.44
C ILE A 19 -3.80 -2.19 -1.74
N TYR A 20 -4.32 -2.83 -2.79
CA TYR A 20 -4.42 -2.25 -4.13
C TYR A 20 -5.88 -2.13 -4.53
N ILE A 21 -6.31 -0.92 -4.88
CA ILE A 21 -7.67 -0.61 -5.30
C ILE A 21 -7.63 0.00 -6.70
N SER A 22 -8.44 -0.55 -7.62
CA SER A 22 -8.58 -0.05 -8.99
C SER A 22 -10.02 -0.27 -9.48
N PRO A 23 -10.76 0.78 -9.88
CA PRO A 23 -10.33 2.19 -9.91
C PRO A 23 -10.11 2.74 -8.49
N GLY A 24 -9.07 3.57 -8.32
CA GLY A 24 -8.80 4.25 -7.07
C GLY A 24 -9.80 5.38 -6.80
N GLU A 25 -9.91 5.80 -5.55
CA GLU A 25 -10.66 7.00 -5.17
C GLU A 25 -9.85 8.28 -5.44
N HIS A 26 -8.52 8.18 -5.42
CA HIS A 26 -7.59 9.31 -5.57
C HIS A 26 -6.89 9.37 -6.94
N GLY A 27 -7.20 8.45 -7.85
CA GLY A 27 -6.64 8.39 -9.19
C GLY A 27 -6.99 7.09 -9.93
N ASP A 28 -6.14 6.69 -10.87
CA ASP A 28 -6.33 5.43 -11.60
C ASP A 28 -6.27 4.21 -10.67
N PHE A 29 -5.47 4.30 -9.62
CA PHE A 29 -5.32 3.28 -8.58
C PHE A 29 -4.88 3.90 -7.26
N ASP A 30 -5.22 3.21 -6.18
CA ASP A 30 -4.82 3.54 -4.82
C ASP A 30 -3.99 2.37 -4.26
N LEU A 31 -2.84 2.67 -3.65
CA LEU A 31 -1.97 1.69 -2.99
C LEU A 31 -1.72 2.11 -1.54
N ILE A 32 -2.05 1.24 -0.58
CA ILE A 32 -2.08 1.56 0.85
C ILE A 32 -1.30 0.48 1.65
N SER A 33 -0.61 0.91 2.70
CA SER A 33 -0.09 0.07 3.79
C SER A 33 -0.60 0.62 5.12
N TYR A 34 -1.29 -0.21 5.91
CA TYR A 34 -1.91 0.15 7.19
C TYR A 34 -0.93 0.17 8.37
N GLY A 35 0.32 0.58 8.14
CA GLY A 35 1.30 0.66 9.22
C GLY A 35 1.59 -0.66 9.93
N ALA A 36 2.08 -0.54 11.16
CA ALA A 36 2.50 -1.67 11.99
C ALA A 36 1.37 -2.51 12.59
N ASP A 37 0.19 -1.91 12.79
CA ASP A 37 -0.98 -2.59 13.36
C ASP A 37 -1.85 -3.26 12.29
N GLY A 38 -1.73 -2.85 11.02
CA GLY A 38 -2.45 -3.47 9.92
C GLY A 38 -3.94 -3.08 9.90
N GLU A 39 -4.30 -1.99 10.56
CA GLU A 39 -5.66 -1.43 10.63
C GLU A 39 -5.68 -0.01 10.06
N GLU A 40 -6.81 0.41 9.51
CA GLU A 40 -6.97 1.77 8.98
C GLU A 40 -6.80 2.83 10.07
N GLY A 41 -6.03 3.88 9.75
CA GLY A 41 -5.77 5.03 10.60
C GLY A 41 -4.43 4.93 11.33
N GLY A 42 -4.46 5.01 12.66
CA GLY A 42 -3.26 4.97 13.49
C GLY A 42 -2.43 6.27 13.49
N GLU A 43 -1.41 6.28 14.35
CA GLU A 43 -0.43 7.36 14.47
C GLU A 43 0.99 6.78 14.53
N ASP A 44 1.99 7.61 14.25
CA ASP A 44 3.41 7.23 14.25
C ASP A 44 3.71 6.01 13.36
N LYS A 45 3.98 4.84 13.96
CA LYS A 45 4.31 3.60 13.24
C LYS A 45 3.08 2.87 12.73
N ASN A 46 1.92 3.21 13.27
CA ASN A 46 0.64 2.65 12.89
C ASN A 46 -0.04 3.52 11.83
N ALA A 47 0.52 4.70 11.53
CA ALA A 47 -0.05 5.57 10.53
C ALA A 47 -0.05 4.90 9.15
N ASP A 48 -1.19 5.01 8.47
CA ASP A 48 -1.34 4.59 7.09
C ASP A 48 -0.33 5.29 6.17
N VAL A 49 0.21 4.53 5.21
CA VAL A 49 1.05 5.04 4.14
C VAL A 49 0.29 4.87 2.82
N GLN A 50 -0.13 5.97 2.24
CA GLN A 50 -0.98 6.02 1.04
C GLN A 50 -0.21 6.57 -0.16
N SER A 51 -0.37 5.96 -1.34
CA SER A 51 0.42 6.32 -2.53
C SER A 51 0.18 7.73 -3.07
N TRP A 52 -0.91 8.38 -2.67
CA TRP A 52 -1.22 9.76 -3.02
C TRP A 52 -0.78 10.78 -1.96
N GLU A 53 -0.49 10.34 -0.73
CA GLU A 53 0.01 11.18 0.36
C GLU A 53 1.54 11.12 0.44
N ILE A 54 2.20 11.52 -0.65
CA ILE A 54 3.67 11.63 -0.71
C ILE A 54 4.05 13.08 -0.41
N GLU A 55 4.28 13.42 0.85
CA GLU A 55 4.94 14.68 1.26
C GLU A 55 6.47 14.59 1.17
#